data_AF-A0A238XJ75-F1
#
_entry.id   AF-A0A238XJ75-F1
#
_cell.length_a   1.000
_cell.length_b   1.000
_cell.length_c   1.000
_cell.angle_alpha   90.00
_cell.angle_beta   90.00
_cell.angle_gamma   90.00
#
_symmetry.space_group_name_H-M   'P 1'
#
loop_
_entity.id
_entity.type
_entity.pdbx_description
1 polymer ?
#
loop_
_entity_poly.entity_id
_entity_poly.type
_entity_poly.pdbx_seq_one_letter_code
_entity_poly.pdbx_strand_id
1 'polypeptide(L)'
;MTQIEELERRITAALDRIAQGVEALDNAPAPVPEEPEPEVPMAEPDAPTAEVDTAELESLRDALNDEKVANAQLEERLSAVRAKQESGVKDLHAQVAKQRESLGALDLDLQHLRRANDMLVNTIQELRTALEENVGEPNLINKAMLAELESLRAARTAEAAEARAVLDALEPLLVEASNNPAEESA
;
A
#
# COMPACT_ATOMS: atom_id res chain seq x y z
N MET A 1 -1.81 -8.16 -11.09
CA MET A 1 -3.13 -7.82 -11.68
C MET A 1 -4.12 -8.99 -11.57
N THR A 2 -3.69 -10.25 -11.75
CA THR A 2 -4.55 -11.45 -11.64
C THR A 2 -5.23 -11.67 -10.28
N GLN A 3 -4.58 -11.29 -9.18
CA GLN A 3 -5.15 -11.44 -7.83
C GLN A 3 -6.36 -10.52 -7.58
N ILE A 4 -6.42 -9.35 -8.23
CA ILE A 4 -7.53 -8.41 -8.09
C ILE A 4 -8.76 -8.94 -8.82
N GLU A 5 -8.58 -9.48 -10.04
CA GLU A 5 -9.66 -10.09 -10.83
C GLU A 5 -10.27 -11.32 -10.12
N GLU A 6 -9.44 -12.12 -9.44
CA GLU A 6 -9.91 -13.28 -8.68
C GLU A 6 -10.68 -12.87 -7.40
N LEU A 7 -10.26 -11.79 -6.75
CA LEU A 7 -11.00 -11.21 -5.62
C LEU A 7 -12.32 -10.60 -6.08
N GLU A 8 -12.34 -9.87 -7.19
CA GLU A 8 -13.58 -9.31 -7.76
C GLU A 8 -14.59 -10.40 -8.10
N ARG A 9 -14.14 -11.48 -8.76
CA ARG A 9 -14.98 -12.64 -9.11
C ARG A 9 -15.54 -13.35 -7.88
N ARG A 10 -14.77 -13.46 -6.78
CA ARG A 10 -15.25 -14.04 -5.52
C ARG A 10 -16.26 -13.14 -4.83
N ILE A 11 -16.06 -11.82 -4.86
CA ILE A 11 -16.98 -10.86 -4.26
C ILE A 11 -18.33 -10.87 -4.99
N THR A 12 -18.34 -10.89 -6.32
CA THR A 12 -19.59 -10.97 -7.10
C THR A 12 -20.35 -12.26 -6.78
N ALA A 13 -19.67 -13.40 -6.77
CA ALA A 13 -20.29 -14.68 -6.43
C ALA A 13 -20.84 -14.74 -4.99
N ALA A 14 -20.20 -14.05 -4.04
CA ALA A 14 -20.69 -13.95 -2.67
C ALA A 14 -21.94 -13.07 -2.58
N LEU A 15 -21.97 -11.94 -3.30
CA LEU A 15 -23.12 -11.04 -3.35
C LEU A 15 -24.35 -11.70 -3.99
N ASP A 16 -24.18 -12.46 -5.07
CA ASP A 16 -25.29 -13.20 -5.71
C ASP A 16 -25.91 -14.24 -4.78
N ARG A 17 -25.08 -14.94 -3.98
CA ARG A 17 -25.56 -15.92 -3.00
C ARG A 17 -26.35 -15.26 -1.87
N ILE A 18 -25.93 -14.07 -1.43
CA ILE A 18 -26.65 -13.30 -0.40
C ILE A 18 -27.98 -12.81 -0.96
N ALA A 19 -28.02 -12.30 -2.20
CA ALA A 19 -29.26 -11.88 -2.85
C ALA A 19 -30.29 -13.03 -2.92
N GLN A 20 -29.85 -14.23 -3.34
CA GLN A 20 -30.70 -15.43 -3.35
C GLN A 20 -31.17 -15.84 -1.95
N GLY A 21 -30.31 -15.70 -0.93
CA GLY A 21 -30.68 -15.99 0.46
C GLY A 21 -31.73 -15.02 1.01
N VAL A 22 -31.66 -13.73 0.63
CA VAL A 22 -32.64 -12.72 1.03
C VAL A 22 -33.99 -12.96 0.33
N GLU A 23 -34.00 -13.29 -0.96
CA GLU A 23 -35.23 -13.63 -1.68
C GLU A 23 -35.90 -14.90 -1.14
N ALA A 24 -35.12 -15.88 -0.67
CA ALA A 24 -35.68 -17.07 -0.03
C ALA A 24 -36.32 -16.76 1.33
N LEU A 25 -35.78 -15.78 2.06
CA LEU A 25 -36.33 -15.32 3.32
C LEU A 25 -37.61 -14.48 3.12
N ASP A 26 -37.64 -13.67 2.06
CA ASP A 26 -38.79 -12.82 1.70
C ASP A 26 -39.96 -13.65 1.11
N ASN A 27 -39.65 -14.79 0.47
CA ASN A 27 -40.64 -15.75 -0.02
C ASN A 27 -41.06 -16.83 1.01
N ALA A 28 -40.55 -16.77 2.24
CA ALA A 28 -41.03 -17.65 3.30
C ALA A 28 -42.49 -17.28 3.65
N PRO A 29 -43.44 -18.23 3.58
CA PRO A 29 -44.85 -17.92 3.79
C PRO A 29 -45.08 -17.49 5.26
N ALA A 30 -45.60 -16.27 5.44
CA ALA A 30 -46.04 -15.77 6.74
C ALA A 30 -47.23 -16.61 7.26
N PRO A 31 -47.32 -16.89 8.57
CA PRO A 31 -48.46 -17.59 9.14
C PRO A 31 -49.71 -16.72 9.01
N VAL A 32 -50.75 -17.26 8.38
CA VAL A 32 -52.02 -16.58 8.11
C VAL A 32 -52.88 -16.56 9.40
N PRO A 33 -53.58 -15.46 9.74
CA PRO A 33 -54.51 -15.41 10.88
C PRO A 33 -55.82 -16.14 10.56
N GLU A 34 -56.24 -17.08 11.41
CA GLU A 34 -57.50 -17.84 11.32
C GLU A 34 -58.67 -17.15 12.03
N GLU A 35 -59.82 -16.99 11.34
CA GLU A 35 -61.19 -16.90 11.88
C GLU A 35 -62.20 -17.35 10.78
N PRO A 36 -63.42 -17.84 11.09
CA PRO A 36 -63.90 -18.64 12.23
C PRO A 36 -64.59 -19.97 11.80
N GLU A 37 -64.56 -21.00 12.66
CA GLU A 37 -65.27 -22.29 12.46
C GLU A 37 -66.67 -22.31 13.11
N PRO A 38 -67.64 -23.13 12.62
CA PRO A 38 -68.83 -23.48 13.38
C PRO A 38 -68.62 -24.73 14.26
N GLU A 39 -68.80 -24.52 15.56
CA GLU A 39 -69.33 -25.43 16.60
C GLU A 39 -68.91 -26.92 16.61
N VAL A 40 -67.91 -27.24 17.43
CA VAL A 40 -67.73 -28.57 18.05
C VAL A 40 -67.59 -28.39 19.56
N PRO A 41 -68.28 -29.18 20.42
CA PRO A 41 -68.43 -28.86 21.84
C PRO A 41 -67.16 -29.13 22.64
N MET A 42 -66.78 -28.13 23.42
CA MET A 42 -65.86 -28.10 24.56
C MET A 42 -65.24 -29.45 24.98
N ALA A 43 -64.03 -29.70 24.49
CA ALA A 43 -63.00 -30.45 25.20
C ALA A 43 -61.80 -29.50 25.43
N GLU A 44 -61.20 -29.67 26.61
CA GLU A 44 -60.04 -29.02 27.24
C GLU A 44 -58.99 -28.35 26.33
N PRO A 45 -58.26 -27.32 26.84
CA PRO A 45 -57.37 -26.50 26.03
C PRO A 45 -56.07 -27.26 25.72
N ASP A 46 -56.09 -28.14 24.72
CA ASP A 46 -54.86 -28.57 24.05
C ASP A 46 -54.47 -27.47 23.06
N ALA A 47 -53.80 -26.46 23.60
CA ALA A 47 -52.84 -25.72 22.80
C ALA A 47 -51.86 -26.76 22.22
N PRO A 48 -51.59 -26.79 20.90
CA PRO A 48 -50.37 -27.41 20.43
C PRO A 48 -49.25 -26.49 20.92
N THR A 49 -48.82 -26.67 22.18
CA THR A 49 -47.47 -26.31 22.55
C THR A 49 -46.61 -27.13 21.61
N ALA A 50 -46.06 -26.49 20.58
CA ALA A 50 -44.81 -26.92 20.03
C ALA A 50 -43.89 -27.05 21.26
N GLU A 51 -43.77 -28.28 21.77
CA GLU A 51 -42.72 -28.67 22.70
C GLU A 51 -41.44 -28.45 21.90
N VAL A 52 -40.95 -27.21 21.95
CA VAL A 52 -39.61 -26.94 21.46
C VAL A 52 -38.73 -27.70 22.43
N ASP A 53 -38.14 -28.80 21.96
CA ASP A 53 -37.25 -29.63 22.76
C ASP A 53 -36.25 -28.71 23.46
N THR A 54 -36.41 -28.54 24.77
CA THR A 54 -35.64 -27.55 25.54
C THR A 54 -34.15 -27.84 25.46
N ALA A 55 -33.79 -29.11 25.24
CA ALA A 55 -32.45 -29.58 24.96
C ALA A 55 -31.92 -29.15 23.59
N GLU A 56 -32.75 -29.11 22.53
CA GLU A 56 -32.35 -28.60 21.22
C GLU A 56 -32.14 -27.07 21.26
N LEU A 57 -32.96 -26.35 22.02
CA LEU A 57 -32.77 -24.91 22.26
C LEU A 57 -31.48 -24.58 23.02
N GLU A 58 -31.12 -25.39 24.01
CA GLU A 58 -29.86 -25.24 24.74
C GLU A 58 -28.65 -25.53 23.83
N SER A 59 -28.70 -26.61 23.04
CA SER A 59 -27.68 -26.95 22.04
C SER A 59 -27.49 -25.85 20.99
N LEU A 60 -28.59 -25.30 20.45
CA LEU A 60 -28.54 -24.19 19.49
C LEU A 60 -27.99 -22.90 20.12
N ARG A 61 -28.27 -22.64 21.41
CA ARG A 61 -27.70 -21.50 22.14
C ARG A 61 -26.20 -21.65 22.36
N ASP A 62 -25.74 -22.86 22.69
CA ASP A 62 -24.33 -23.14 22.86
C ASP A 62 -23.57 -23.00 21.53
N ALA A 63 -24.09 -23.56 20.44
CA ALA A 63 -23.53 -23.37 19.10
C ALA A 63 -23.47 -21.89 18.69
N LEU A 64 -24.53 -21.12 18.99
CA LEU A 64 -24.58 -19.67 18.71
C LEU A 64 -23.57 -18.88 19.57
N ASN A 65 -23.31 -19.31 20.81
CA ASN A 65 -22.27 -18.71 21.65
C ASN A 65 -20.87 -19.03 21.11
N ASP A 66 -20.62 -20.26 20.69
CA ASP A 66 -19.35 -20.68 20.09
C ASP A 66 -19.07 -19.92 18.79
N GLU A 67 -20.06 -19.77 17.91
CA GLU A 67 -19.95 -18.98 16.69
C GLU A 67 -19.70 -17.49 16.97
N LYS A 68 -20.32 -16.92 18.01
CA LYS A 68 -20.05 -15.53 18.43
C LYS A 68 -18.62 -15.35 18.93
N VAL A 69 -18.08 -16.31 19.70
CA VAL A 69 -16.69 -16.29 20.15
C VAL A 69 -15.73 -16.41 18.96
N ALA A 70 -16.02 -17.30 18.01
CA ALA A 70 -15.23 -17.44 16.80
C ALA A 70 -15.25 -16.16 15.94
N ASN A 71 -16.42 -15.53 15.79
CA ASN A 71 -16.54 -14.25 15.09
C ASN A 71 -15.76 -13.14 15.79
N ALA A 72 -15.83 -13.01 17.11
CA ALA A 72 -15.06 -12.01 17.86
C ALA A 72 -13.54 -12.20 17.67
N GLN A 73 -13.05 -13.46 17.66
CA GLN A 73 -11.64 -13.76 17.38
C GLN A 73 -11.25 -13.43 15.93
N LEU A 74 -12.14 -13.69 14.96
CA LEU A 74 -11.90 -13.35 13.55
C LEU A 74 -11.89 -11.84 13.34
N GLU A 75 -12.79 -11.10 13.99
CA GLU A 75 -12.82 -9.64 14.00
C GLU A 75 -11.53 -9.06 14.61
N GLU A 76 -11.05 -9.61 15.72
CA GLU A 76 -9.79 -9.20 16.33
C GLU A 76 -8.61 -9.45 15.38
N ARG A 77 -8.50 -10.66 14.80
CA ARG A 77 -7.47 -10.99 13.82
C ARG A 77 -7.53 -10.10 12.59
N LEU A 78 -8.72 -9.83 12.08
CA LEU A 78 -8.95 -8.99 10.93
C LEU A 78 -8.61 -7.52 11.24
N SER A 79 -8.90 -7.05 12.46
CA SER A 79 -8.47 -5.73 12.92
C SER A 79 -6.93 -5.64 13.02
N ALA A 80 -6.28 -6.67 13.55
CA ALA A 80 -4.82 -6.75 13.62
C ALA A 80 -4.16 -6.81 12.24
N VAL A 81 -4.72 -7.58 11.30
CA VAL A 81 -4.25 -7.63 9.91
C VAL A 81 -4.44 -6.29 9.22
N ARG A 82 -5.59 -5.64 9.39
CA ARG A 82 -5.85 -4.30 8.84
C ARG A 82 -4.86 -3.27 9.39
N ALA A 83 -4.59 -3.27 10.69
CA ALA A 83 -3.60 -2.38 11.30
C ALA A 83 -2.18 -2.60 10.75
N LYS A 84 -1.78 -3.86 10.53
CA LYS A 84 -0.51 -4.21 9.89
C LYS A 84 -0.46 -3.77 8.42
N GLN A 85 -1.53 -3.94 7.68
CA GLN A 85 -1.61 -3.50 6.28
C GLN A 85 -1.58 -1.97 6.19
N GLU A 86 -2.32 -1.27 7.05
CA GLU A 86 -2.34 0.19 7.06
C GLU A 86 -0.97 0.78 7.44
N SER A 87 -0.28 0.19 8.42
CA SER A 87 1.11 0.58 8.75
C SER A 87 2.07 0.29 7.60
N GLY A 88 2.04 -0.91 7.02
CA GLY A 88 2.89 -1.24 5.86
C GLY A 88 2.66 -0.33 4.65
N VAL A 89 1.40 0.02 4.35
CA VAL A 89 1.07 0.98 3.29
C VAL A 89 1.60 2.38 3.61
N LYS A 90 1.48 2.83 4.87
CA LYS A 90 2.06 4.12 5.31
C LYS A 90 3.58 4.14 5.16
N ASP A 91 4.26 3.07 5.56
CA ASP A 91 5.73 2.96 5.47
C ASP A 91 6.20 2.95 4.01
N LEU A 92 5.54 2.19 3.13
CA LEU A 92 5.81 2.19 1.69
C LEU A 92 5.58 3.58 1.07
N HIS A 93 4.49 4.26 1.43
CA HIS A 93 4.25 5.63 0.96
C HIS A 93 5.35 6.60 1.42
N ALA A 94 5.80 6.49 2.68
CA ALA A 94 6.89 7.30 3.20
C ALA A 94 8.21 7.01 2.47
N GLN A 95 8.51 5.74 2.17
CA GLN A 95 9.69 5.34 1.43
C GLN A 95 9.68 5.88 -0.01
N VAL A 96 8.54 5.76 -0.72
CA VAL A 96 8.39 6.32 -2.07
C VAL A 96 8.52 7.84 -2.06
N ALA A 97 7.97 8.52 -1.05
CA ALA A 97 8.12 9.97 -0.91
C ALA A 97 9.59 10.37 -0.73
N LYS A 98 10.31 9.69 0.18
CA LYS A 98 11.75 9.91 0.41
C LYS A 98 12.59 9.65 -0.84
N GLN A 99 12.29 8.57 -1.58
CA GLN A 99 12.98 8.25 -2.84
C GLN A 99 12.75 9.33 -3.90
N ARG A 100 11.52 9.82 -4.04
CA ARG A 100 11.21 10.92 -4.99
C ARG A 100 11.95 12.20 -4.64
N GLU A 101 12.05 12.54 -3.36
CA GLU A 101 12.82 13.68 -2.89
C GLU A 101 14.31 13.53 -3.21
N SER A 102 14.90 12.36 -2.93
CA SER A 102 16.30 12.08 -3.26
C SER A 102 16.58 12.15 -4.76
N LEU A 103 15.68 11.63 -5.60
CA LEU A 103 15.80 11.72 -7.06
C LEU A 103 15.70 13.18 -7.54
N GLY A 104 14.76 13.95 -6.98
CA GLY A 104 14.63 15.37 -7.31
C GLY A 104 15.87 16.18 -6.93
N ALA A 105 16.50 15.88 -5.80
CA ALA A 105 17.77 16.50 -5.40
C ALA A 105 18.91 16.14 -6.37
N LEU A 106 19.04 14.86 -6.71
CA LEU A 106 20.05 14.39 -7.67
C LEU A 106 19.87 15.03 -9.06
N ASP A 107 18.64 15.17 -9.53
CA ASP A 107 18.34 15.82 -10.80
C ASP A 107 18.80 17.30 -10.81
N LEU A 108 18.62 18.01 -9.69
CA LEU A 108 19.09 19.38 -9.56
C LEU A 108 20.63 19.45 -9.60
N ASP A 109 21.31 18.54 -8.91
CA ASP A 109 22.78 18.48 -8.90
C ASP A 109 23.35 18.14 -10.28
N LEU A 110 22.72 17.20 -11.00
CA LEU A 110 23.10 16.86 -12.38
C LEU A 110 22.86 18.02 -13.35
N GLN A 111 21.76 18.76 -13.18
CA GLN A 111 21.52 19.98 -13.97
C GLN A 111 22.57 21.05 -13.67
N HIS A 112 22.96 21.21 -12.40
CA HIS A 112 24.02 22.13 -12.01
C HIS A 112 25.37 21.75 -12.64
N LEU A 113 25.73 20.46 -12.58
CA LEU A 113 26.92 19.92 -13.22
C LEU A 113 26.94 20.15 -14.74
N ARG A 114 25.81 19.92 -15.43
CA ARG A 114 25.69 20.20 -16.87
C ARG A 114 25.93 21.68 -17.18
N ARG A 115 25.26 22.59 -16.45
CA ARG A 115 25.44 24.04 -16.63
C ARG A 115 26.89 24.47 -16.38
N ALA A 116 27.53 23.96 -15.33
CA ALA A 116 28.92 24.29 -15.02
C ALA A 116 29.89 23.78 -16.11
N ASN A 117 29.65 22.59 -16.66
CA ASN A 117 30.41 22.07 -17.79
C ASN A 117 30.17 22.86 -19.08
N ASP A 118 28.94 23.23 -19.39
CA ASP A 118 28.63 24.07 -20.56
C ASP A 118 29.36 25.42 -20.47
N MET A 119 29.37 26.02 -19.27
CA MET A 119 30.14 27.25 -19.00
C MET A 119 31.64 27.03 -19.21
N LEU A 120 32.21 25.93 -18.72
CA LEU A 120 33.61 25.59 -18.93
C LEU A 120 33.94 25.44 -20.42
N VAL A 121 33.14 24.69 -21.18
CA VAL A 121 33.31 24.49 -22.62
C VAL A 121 33.28 25.83 -23.36
N ASN A 122 32.31 26.69 -23.04
CA ASN A 122 32.20 28.03 -23.63
C ASN A 122 33.44 28.89 -23.32
N THR A 123 33.93 28.88 -22.07
CA THR A 123 35.14 29.65 -21.71
C THR A 123 36.41 29.13 -22.37
N ILE A 124 36.53 27.82 -22.57
CA ILE A 124 37.66 27.23 -23.31
C ILE A 124 37.57 27.62 -24.79
N GLN A 125 36.37 27.67 -25.36
CA GLN A 125 36.19 28.10 -26.75
C GLN A 125 36.58 29.58 -26.92
N GLU A 126 36.14 30.46 -26.01
CA GLU A 126 36.55 31.87 -25.97
C GLU A 126 38.08 32.01 -25.87
N LEU A 127 38.73 31.24 -25.00
CA LEU A 127 40.20 31.23 -24.86
C LEU A 127 40.91 30.78 -26.15
N ARG A 128 40.37 29.77 -26.84
CA ARG A 128 40.95 29.28 -28.09
C ARG A 128 40.85 30.34 -29.19
N THR A 129 39.68 30.98 -29.34
CA THR A 129 39.50 32.06 -30.31
C THR A 129 40.43 33.24 -30.00
N ALA A 130 40.55 33.66 -28.74
CA ALA A 130 41.48 34.72 -28.37
C ALA A 130 42.95 34.35 -28.68
N LEU A 131 43.33 33.09 -28.46
CA LEU A 131 44.67 32.60 -28.80
C LEU A 131 44.92 32.56 -30.31
N GLU A 132 43.93 32.13 -31.11
CA GLU A 132 43.99 32.14 -32.59
C GLU A 132 44.15 33.55 -33.14
N GLU A 133 43.45 34.53 -32.55
CA GLU A 133 43.55 35.96 -32.88
C GLU A 133 44.85 36.60 -32.34
N ASN A 134 45.68 35.86 -31.59
CA ASN A 134 46.84 36.36 -30.86
C ASN A 134 46.51 37.52 -29.89
N VAL A 135 45.28 37.56 -29.38
CA VAL A 135 44.83 38.51 -28.36
C VAL A 135 44.99 37.86 -26.99
N GLY A 136 45.96 38.33 -26.21
CA GLY A 136 46.11 37.91 -24.82
C GLY A 136 45.10 38.63 -23.93
N GLU A 137 44.07 37.92 -23.48
CA GLU A 137 43.11 38.44 -22.48
C GLU A 137 43.28 37.77 -21.11
N PRO A 138 43.98 38.40 -20.14
CA PRO A 138 44.16 37.84 -18.80
C PRO A 138 42.84 37.55 -18.06
N ASN A 139 41.79 38.31 -18.36
CA ASN A 139 40.48 38.11 -17.76
C ASN A 139 39.80 36.82 -18.22
N LEU A 140 40.05 36.34 -19.44
CA LEU A 140 39.54 35.05 -19.91
C LEU A 140 40.20 33.89 -19.17
N ILE A 141 41.49 33.99 -18.84
CA ILE A 141 42.20 32.99 -18.05
C ILE A 141 41.58 32.88 -16.66
N ASN A 142 41.34 34.02 -16.00
CA ASN A 142 40.67 34.05 -14.70
C ASN A 142 39.25 33.48 -14.78
N LYS A 143 38.48 33.82 -15.84
CA LYS A 143 37.12 33.29 -16.07
C LYS A 143 37.14 31.78 -16.27
N ALA A 144 38.09 31.26 -17.03
CA ALA A 144 38.24 29.81 -17.24
C ALA A 144 38.66 29.07 -15.97
N MET A 145 39.59 29.62 -15.18
CA MET A 145 39.96 29.04 -13.88
C MET A 145 38.76 29.00 -12.92
N LEU A 146 37.92 30.04 -12.89
CA LEU A 146 36.70 30.05 -12.09
C LEU A 146 35.68 29.02 -12.59
N ALA A 147 35.49 28.90 -13.91
CA ALA A 147 34.61 27.90 -14.50
C ALA A 147 35.09 26.46 -14.24
N GLU A 148 36.40 26.23 -14.23
CA GLU A 148 37.01 24.94 -13.86
C GLU A 148 36.80 24.61 -12.38
N LEU A 149 37.01 25.57 -11.48
CA LEU A 149 36.72 25.34 -10.07
C LEU A 149 35.24 25.06 -9.83
N GLU A 150 34.35 25.74 -10.55
CA GLU A 150 32.91 25.52 -10.42
C GLU A 150 32.49 24.16 -10.99
N SER A 151 33.03 23.74 -12.14
CA SER A 151 32.75 22.42 -12.71
C SER A 151 33.25 21.29 -11.79
N LEU A 152 34.44 21.44 -11.21
CA LEU A 152 34.98 20.47 -10.24
C LEU A 152 34.15 20.39 -8.96
N ARG A 153 33.67 21.54 -8.46
CA ARG A 153 32.77 21.57 -7.30
C ARG A 153 31.44 20.90 -7.62
N ALA A 154 30.83 21.24 -8.75
CA ALA A 154 29.58 20.65 -9.19
C ALA A 154 29.70 19.13 -9.44
N ALA A 155 30.85 18.67 -9.94
CA ALA A 155 31.12 17.25 -10.12
C ALA A 155 31.21 16.54 -8.77
N ARG A 156 31.94 17.12 -7.81
CA ARG A 156 32.03 16.59 -6.44
C ARG A 156 30.70 16.55 -5.71
N THR A 157 29.86 17.57 -5.86
CA THR A 157 28.53 17.57 -5.22
C THR A 157 27.62 16.50 -5.83
N ALA A 158 27.62 16.37 -7.17
CA ALA A 158 26.86 15.32 -7.84
C ALA A 158 27.33 13.91 -7.43
N GLU A 159 28.64 13.65 -7.43
CA GLU A 159 29.22 12.37 -6.97
C GLU A 159 28.81 12.04 -5.52
N ALA A 160 28.86 13.03 -4.63
CA ALA A 160 28.48 12.84 -3.23
C ALA A 160 26.98 12.57 -3.08
N ALA A 161 26.13 13.25 -3.85
CA ALA A 161 24.69 13.03 -3.87
C ALA A 161 24.34 11.64 -4.43
N GLU A 162 24.99 11.21 -5.51
CA GLU A 162 24.84 9.86 -6.06
C GLU A 162 25.23 8.79 -5.04
N ALA A 163 26.41 8.93 -4.41
CA ALA A 163 26.87 7.99 -3.40
C ALA A 163 25.90 7.89 -2.22
N ARG A 164 25.37 9.03 -1.76
CA ARG A 164 24.38 9.06 -0.68
C ARG A 164 23.07 8.40 -1.09
N ALA A 165 22.57 8.66 -2.29
CA ALA A 165 21.35 8.03 -2.81
C ALA A 165 21.49 6.50 -2.91
N VAL A 166 22.67 6.01 -3.33
CA VAL A 166 22.97 4.57 -3.37
C VAL A 166 22.98 3.99 -1.96
N LEU A 167 23.65 4.64 -1.00
CA LEU A 167 23.66 4.19 0.40
C LEU A 167 22.26 4.15 1.00
N ASP A 168 21.46 5.21 0.81
CA ASP A 168 20.07 5.28 1.27
C ASP A 168 19.18 4.19 0.66
N ALA A 169 19.49 3.74 -0.57
CA ALA A 169 18.78 2.64 -1.23
C ALA A 169 19.23 1.25 -0.75
N LEU A 170 20.51 1.09 -0.37
CA LEU A 170 21.06 -0.18 0.12
C LEU A 170 20.76 -0.43 1.60
N GLU A 171 20.69 0.61 2.43
CA GLU A 171 20.41 0.54 3.88
C GLU A 171 19.19 -0.36 4.21
N PRO A 172 18.00 -0.16 3.62
CA PRO A 172 16.84 -1.01 3.95
C PRO A 172 17.05 -2.48 3.55
N LEU A 173 17.73 -2.74 2.43
CA LEU A 173 18.02 -4.11 1.97
C LEU A 173 19.00 -4.83 2.91
N LEU A 174 19.96 -4.08 3.46
CA LEU A 174 20.90 -4.61 4.45
C LEU A 174 20.20 -4.92 5.78
N VAL A 175 19.30 -4.04 6.23
CA VAL A 175 18.49 -4.26 7.44
C VAL A 175 17.60 -5.50 7.26
N GLU A 176 16.94 -5.64 6.11
CA GLU A 176 16.11 -6.81 5.80
C GLU A 176 16.95 -8.11 5.78
N ALA A 177 18.11 -8.10 5.12
CA ALA A 177 19.04 -9.23 5.11
C ALA A 177 19.55 -9.60 6.51
N SER A 178 19.82 -8.60 7.37
CA SER A 178 20.25 -8.83 8.76
C SER A 178 19.13 -9.42 9.64
N ASN A 179 17.87 -9.09 9.35
CA ASN A 179 16.71 -9.59 10.07
C ASN A 179 16.24 -10.97 9.58
N ASN A 180 16.66 -11.40 8.37
CA ASN A 180 16.37 -12.71 7.79
C ASN A 180 17.66 -13.53 7.50
N PRO A 181 18.46 -13.91 8.51
CA PRO A 181 19.67 -14.72 8.30
C PRO A 181 19.39 -16.20 7.96
N ALA A 182 18.12 -16.62 7.79
CA ALA A 182 17.69 -18.01 7.89
C ALA A 182 17.28 -18.71 6.57
N GLU A 183 17.43 -18.08 5.40
CA GLU A 183 17.08 -18.73 4.11
C GLU A 183 18.27 -19.44 3.42
N GLU A 184 19.49 -19.35 3.96
CA GLU A 184 20.70 -19.93 3.35
C GLU A 184 21.16 -21.26 3.98
N SER A 185 20.33 -21.89 4.82
CA SER A 185 20.63 -23.18 5.46
C SER A 185 19.44 -24.14 5.38
N ALA A 186 19.08 -24.57 4.16
CA ALA A 186 18.23 -25.72 3.90
C ALA A 186 18.67 -26.43 2.61
#